data_AF-S7ZWU5-F1
#
_entry.id   AF-S7ZWU5-F1
#
_cell.length_a   1.000
_cell.length_b   1.000
_cell.length_c   1.000
_cell.angle_alpha   90.00
_cell.angle_beta   90.00
_cell.angle_gamma   90.00
#
_symmetry.space_group_name_H-M   'P 1'
#
loop_
_entity.id
_entity.type
_entity.pdbx_description
1 polymer ?
#
loop_
_entity_poly.entity_id
_entity_poly.type
_entity_poly.pdbx_seq_one_letter_code
_entity_poly.pdbx_strand_id
1 'polypeptide(L)'
;MDPQVFYFNTVPIRVETVRKLHPRREVYRLNLEKCQELHGLPTVLVIKEMKDGWQEEFDQEKKAYRSLECLQGIVIPTFFGQGTFEDSPILILSEVIGITLYELAYSMVPVSLDKLRHQLEKALELVHSQGAEYLDQRLDNFFLCDTDQVMIVDLEQVRFPSDLEDWKDSVNYGGVGSLLYLFNDIRERKKESTR
;
A
#
# COMPACT_ATOMS: atom_id res chain seq x y z
N MET A 1 22.88 -22.95 -0.24
CA MET A 1 22.01 -22.00 0.47
C MET A 1 20.72 -22.73 0.69
N ASP A 2 20.26 -22.82 1.93
CA ASP A 2 18.95 -23.40 2.20
C ASP A 2 17.88 -22.54 1.53
N PRO A 3 16.83 -23.15 0.96
CA PRO A 3 15.75 -22.39 0.35
C PRO A 3 15.10 -21.51 1.40
N GLN A 4 14.89 -20.24 1.07
CA GLN A 4 14.21 -19.32 1.98
C GLN A 4 12.72 -19.69 2.04
N VAL A 5 12.15 -19.69 3.23
CA VAL A 5 10.77 -20.14 3.48
C VAL A 5 10.06 -19.12 4.34
N PHE A 6 8.80 -18.83 4.04
CA PHE A 6 7.88 -18.23 4.98
C PHE A 6 6.75 -19.21 5.29
N TYR A 7 6.09 -19.05 6.43
CA TYR A 7 4.97 -19.90 6.83
C TYR A 7 3.65 -19.16 6.64
N PHE A 8 2.79 -19.67 5.75
CA PHE A 8 1.42 -19.19 5.59
C PHE A 8 0.46 -20.11 6.33
N ASN A 9 -0.23 -19.62 7.37
CA ASN A 9 -1.11 -20.46 8.21
C ASN A 9 -0.45 -21.78 8.65
N THR A 10 0.83 -21.71 9.08
CA THR A 10 1.70 -22.86 9.46
C THR A 10 2.22 -23.74 8.32
N VAL A 11 1.80 -23.49 7.07
CA VAL A 11 2.30 -24.21 5.90
C VAL A 11 3.56 -23.54 5.36
N PRO A 12 4.70 -24.26 5.21
CA PRO A 12 5.91 -23.70 4.65
C PRO A 12 5.76 -23.45 3.14
N ILE A 13 6.03 -22.22 2.70
CA ILE A 13 6.04 -21.80 1.30
C ILE A 13 7.47 -21.44 0.91
N ARG A 14 8.00 -22.12 -0.10
CA ARG A 14 9.35 -21.89 -0.61
C ARG A 14 9.42 -20.65 -1.49
N VAL A 15 10.48 -19.88 -1.31
CA VAL A 15 10.70 -18.59 -1.96
C VAL A 15 11.94 -18.70 -2.85
N GLU A 16 11.78 -18.38 -4.13
CA GLU A 16 12.85 -18.36 -5.13
C GLU A 16 13.75 -17.13 -4.93
N THR A 17 13.15 -15.97 -4.70
CA THR A 17 13.89 -14.73 -4.45
C THR A 17 13.20 -13.82 -3.45
N VAL A 18 14.00 -13.15 -2.64
CA VAL A 18 13.55 -12.11 -1.70
C VAL A 18 14.22 -10.79 -2.04
N ARG A 19 13.41 -9.74 -2.17
CA ARG A 19 13.91 -8.39 -2.43
C ARG A 19 13.30 -7.42 -1.42
N LYS A 20 14.13 -6.78 -0.60
CA LYS A 20 13.70 -5.67 0.25
C LYS A 20 13.28 -4.50 -0.64
N LEU A 21 12.06 -3.99 -0.42
CA LEU A 21 11.47 -2.92 -1.23
C LEU A 21 11.80 -1.53 -0.68
N HIS A 22 12.07 -1.41 0.61
CA HIS A 22 12.30 -0.12 1.25
C HIS A 22 13.49 -0.18 2.22
N PRO A 23 14.38 0.83 2.24
CA PRO A 23 15.60 0.79 3.06
C PRO A 23 15.32 0.85 4.58
N ARG A 24 14.17 1.40 4.99
CA ARG A 24 13.80 1.62 6.41
C ARG A 24 12.54 0.88 6.86
N ARG A 25 11.87 0.16 5.96
CA ARG A 25 10.65 -0.59 6.29
C ARG A 25 10.94 -2.05 6.00
N GLU A 26 10.45 -2.93 6.86
CA GLU A 26 10.58 -4.37 6.72
C GLU A 26 9.49 -4.86 5.75
N VAL A 27 9.62 -4.45 4.48
CA VAL A 27 8.70 -4.78 3.40
C VAL A 27 9.49 -5.45 2.29
N TYR A 28 9.06 -6.66 1.91
CA TYR A 28 9.78 -7.52 1.00
C TYR A 28 8.88 -8.01 -0.11
N ARG A 29 9.41 -8.04 -1.33
CA ARG A 29 8.81 -8.73 -2.46
C ARG A 29 9.36 -10.13 -2.53
N LEU A 30 8.46 -11.12 -2.55
CA LEU A 30 8.80 -12.53 -2.68
C LEU A 30 8.35 -13.05 -4.05
N ASN A 31 9.24 -13.77 -4.76
CA ASN A 31 8.84 -14.64 -5.87
C ASN A 31 8.80 -16.07 -5.33
N LEU A 32 7.65 -16.73 -5.42
CA LEU A 32 7.46 -18.09 -4.91
C LEU A 32 7.90 -19.13 -5.93
N GLU A 33 8.42 -20.26 -5.46
CA GLU A 33 8.70 -21.39 -6.34
C GLU A 33 7.40 -21.88 -7.00
N LYS A 34 7.43 -22.11 -8.32
CA LYS A 34 6.24 -22.52 -9.10
C LYS A 34 5.85 -23.99 -8.95
N CYS A 35 6.76 -24.85 -8.50
CA CYS A 35 6.57 -26.29 -8.40
C CYS A 35 6.06 -26.75 -7.02
N GLN A 36 5.26 -25.91 -6.34
CA GLN A 36 4.68 -26.21 -5.02
C GLN A 36 3.19 -25.85 -5.00
N GLU A 37 2.47 -26.33 -3.99
CA GLU A 37 1.09 -25.88 -3.74
C GLU A 37 1.13 -24.48 -3.12
N LEU A 38 0.41 -23.52 -3.74
CA LEU A 38 0.43 -22.12 -3.32
C LEU A 38 -0.73 -21.74 -2.40
N HIS A 39 -1.68 -22.64 -2.13
CA HIS A 39 -2.80 -22.41 -1.21
C HIS A 39 -3.59 -21.12 -1.47
N GLY A 40 -3.80 -20.80 -2.76
CA GLY A 40 -4.51 -19.58 -3.18
C GLY A 40 -3.64 -18.32 -3.26
N LEU A 41 -2.35 -18.41 -2.96
CA LEU A 41 -1.40 -17.30 -3.13
C LEU A 41 -0.96 -17.15 -4.60
N PRO A 42 -0.73 -15.91 -5.07
CA PRO A 42 -0.07 -15.67 -6.35
C PRO A 42 1.42 -16.04 -6.29
N THR A 43 2.07 -16.20 -7.46
CA THR A 43 3.51 -16.47 -7.53
C THR A 43 4.39 -15.30 -7.10
N VAL A 44 3.81 -14.10 -6.99
CA VAL A 44 4.49 -12.91 -6.50
C VAL A 44 3.63 -12.26 -5.44
N LEU A 45 4.24 -11.98 -4.30
CA LEU A 45 3.57 -11.31 -3.19
C LEU A 45 4.50 -10.33 -2.49
N VAL A 46 3.90 -9.47 -1.69
CA VAL A 46 4.59 -8.56 -0.79
C VAL A 46 4.31 -9.01 0.63
N ILE A 47 5.36 -9.11 1.45
CA ILE A 47 5.22 -9.28 2.90
C ILE A 47 5.64 -8.01 3.62
N LYS A 48 4.93 -7.67 4.69
CA LYS A 48 5.30 -6.61 5.63
C LYS A 48 5.52 -7.25 6.99
N GLU A 49 6.75 -7.22 7.48
CA GLU A 49 7.09 -7.75 8.80
C GLU A 49 6.71 -6.75 9.89
N MET A 50 6.30 -7.29 11.03
CA MET A 50 6.09 -6.52 12.24
C MET A 50 7.43 -6.06 12.81
N LYS A 51 7.52 -4.76 13.14
CA LYS A 51 8.68 -4.21 13.85
C LYS A 51 8.57 -4.45 15.36
N ASP A 52 9.71 -4.56 16.03
CA ASP A 52 9.77 -4.68 17.49
C ASP A 52 9.09 -3.51 18.19
N GLY A 53 8.04 -3.80 18.97
CA GLY A 53 7.27 -2.80 19.71
C GLY A 53 6.13 -2.14 18.91
N TRP A 54 5.84 -2.59 17.69
CA TRP A 54 4.82 -2.01 16.79
C TRP A 54 3.59 -2.92 16.64
N GLN A 55 3.29 -3.72 17.66
CA GLN A 55 2.18 -4.68 17.65
C GLN A 55 0.82 -3.98 17.41
N GLU A 56 0.62 -2.81 18.01
CA GLU A 56 -0.63 -2.05 17.85
C GLU A 56 -0.87 -1.63 16.39
N GLU A 57 0.15 -1.12 15.72
CA GLU A 57 0.07 -0.71 14.31
C GLU A 57 -0.13 -1.91 13.37
N PHE A 58 0.55 -3.02 13.66
CA PHE A 58 0.39 -4.27 12.92
C PHE A 58 -1.04 -4.83 13.04
N ASP A 59 -1.60 -4.86 14.25
CA ASP A 59 -2.97 -5.31 14.49
C ASP A 59 -4.00 -4.34 13.91
N GLN A 60 -3.72 -3.03 13.95
CA GLN A 60 -4.56 -2.01 13.36
C GLN A 60 -4.61 -2.15 11.83
N GLU A 61 -3.46 -2.33 11.17
CA GLU A 61 -3.40 -2.53 9.73
C GLU A 61 -4.16 -3.80 9.30
N LYS A 62 -3.95 -4.90 10.03
CA LYS A 62 -4.69 -6.16 9.82
C LYS A 62 -6.20 -5.96 9.98
N LYS A 63 -6.63 -5.20 10.99
CA LYS A 63 -8.05 -4.87 11.19
C LYS A 63 -8.57 -4.02 10.03
N ALA A 64 -7.80 -3.05 9.56
CA ALA A 64 -8.17 -2.20 8.44
C ALA A 64 -8.40 -3.01 7.15
N TYR A 65 -7.49 -3.92 6.79
CA TYR A 65 -7.68 -4.81 5.63
C TYR A 65 -8.95 -5.66 5.73
N ARG A 66 -9.27 -6.17 6.93
CA ARG A 66 -10.50 -6.94 7.16
C ARG A 66 -11.76 -6.08 7.05
N SER A 67 -11.74 -4.88 7.64
CA SER A 67 -12.88 -3.96 7.57
C SER A 67 -13.11 -3.40 6.16
N LEU A 68 -12.06 -3.29 5.35
CA LEU A 68 -12.10 -2.78 3.97
C LEU A 68 -12.03 -3.91 2.93
N GLU A 69 -12.49 -5.12 3.27
CA GLU A 69 -12.37 -6.30 2.41
C GLU A 69 -12.93 -6.08 1.00
N CYS A 70 -14.03 -5.33 0.89
CA CYS A 70 -14.69 -5.01 -0.38
C CYS A 70 -13.87 -4.09 -1.31
N LEU A 71 -12.82 -3.43 -0.81
CA LEU A 71 -11.95 -2.53 -1.57
C LEU A 71 -10.67 -3.21 -2.09
N GLN A 72 -10.41 -4.44 -1.62
CA GLN A 72 -9.20 -5.18 -1.93
C GLN A 72 -9.11 -5.57 -3.41
N GLY A 73 -7.95 -5.30 -4.01
CA GLY A 73 -7.71 -5.44 -5.45
C GLY A 73 -8.35 -4.33 -6.30
N ILE A 74 -9.03 -3.36 -5.69
CA ILE A 74 -9.64 -2.22 -6.37
C ILE A 74 -8.87 -0.94 -6.06
N VAL A 75 -8.81 -0.56 -4.79
CA VAL A 75 -8.09 0.66 -4.34
C VAL A 75 -7.15 0.40 -3.16
N ILE A 76 -7.09 -0.82 -2.64
CA ILE A 76 -6.07 -1.28 -1.69
C ILE A 76 -5.55 -2.67 -2.09
N PRO A 77 -4.36 -3.10 -1.64
CA PRO A 77 -3.86 -4.44 -1.89
C PRO A 77 -4.79 -5.54 -1.36
N THR A 78 -4.74 -6.71 -1.98
CA THR A 78 -5.38 -7.91 -1.44
C THR A 78 -4.57 -8.46 -0.29
N PHE A 79 -5.18 -8.57 0.89
CA PHE A 79 -4.66 -9.23 2.07
C PHE A 79 -5.00 -10.72 2.04
N PHE A 80 -3.97 -11.55 1.88
CA PHE A 80 -4.12 -13.00 1.89
C PHE A 80 -4.14 -13.60 3.30
N GLY A 81 -3.64 -12.84 4.28
CA GLY A 81 -3.59 -13.26 5.67
C GLY A 81 -2.24 -12.97 6.31
N GLN A 82 -1.93 -13.71 7.37
CA GLN A 82 -0.72 -13.54 8.16
C GLN A 82 0.16 -14.79 8.12
N GLY A 83 1.41 -14.61 8.48
CA GLY A 83 2.38 -15.70 8.53
C GLY A 83 3.56 -15.39 9.42
N THR A 84 4.61 -16.18 9.28
CA THR A 84 5.93 -15.89 9.86
C THR A 84 7.01 -15.98 8.79
N PHE A 85 8.00 -15.10 8.86
CA PHE A 85 9.18 -15.10 8.02
C PHE A 85 10.38 -14.74 8.89
N GLU A 86 11.40 -15.60 8.91
CA GLU A 86 12.57 -15.43 9.79
C GLU A 86 12.17 -15.20 11.26
N ASP A 87 11.18 -15.97 11.74
CA ASP A 87 10.56 -15.89 13.07
C ASP A 87 9.78 -14.60 13.38
N SER A 88 9.76 -13.63 12.47
CA SER A 88 8.96 -12.41 12.58
C SER A 88 7.53 -12.61 12.07
N PRO A 89 6.48 -12.12 12.78
CA PRO A 89 5.12 -12.06 12.24
C PRO A 89 5.04 -11.16 11.01
N ILE A 90 4.27 -11.58 9.99
CA ILE A 90 4.13 -10.83 8.74
C ILE A 90 2.67 -10.71 8.29
N LEU A 91 2.36 -9.63 7.58
CA LEU A 91 1.18 -9.52 6.71
C LEU A 91 1.56 -9.95 5.29
N ILE A 92 0.67 -10.67 4.61
CA ILE A 92 0.87 -11.18 3.26
C ILE A 92 -0.11 -10.46 2.32
N LEU A 93 0.43 -9.72 1.37
CA LEU A 93 -0.28 -8.78 0.50
C LEU A 93 -0.02 -9.07 -0.98
N SER A 94 -0.94 -8.70 -1.85
CA SER A 94 -0.69 -8.67 -3.30
C SER A 94 0.33 -7.59 -3.64
N GLU A 95 1.16 -7.86 -4.64
CA GLU A 95 2.00 -6.82 -5.22
C GLU A 95 1.15 -5.74 -5.89
N VAL A 96 1.49 -4.47 -5.65
CA VAL A 96 0.94 -3.33 -6.38
C VAL A 96 1.86 -3.02 -7.55
N ILE A 97 1.34 -3.18 -8.77
CA ILE A 97 2.07 -2.87 -10.00
C ILE A 97 1.79 -1.41 -10.37
N GLY A 98 2.84 -0.59 -10.37
CA GLY A 98 2.75 0.84 -10.67
C GLY A 98 3.95 1.61 -10.14
N ILE A 99 3.79 2.92 -10.06
CA ILE A 99 4.79 3.85 -9.52
C ILE A 99 4.19 4.63 -8.35
N THR A 100 4.96 4.85 -7.29
CA THR A 100 4.46 5.71 -6.20
C THR A 100 4.28 7.14 -6.69
N LEU A 101 3.35 7.91 -6.12
CA LEU A 101 3.19 9.31 -6.49
C LEU A 101 4.45 10.14 -6.17
N TYR A 102 5.22 9.72 -5.15
CA TYR A 102 6.50 10.35 -4.84
C TYR A 102 7.52 10.14 -5.96
N GLU A 103 7.72 8.90 -6.42
CA GLU A 103 8.60 8.59 -7.55
C GLU A 103 8.12 9.22 -8.84
N LEU A 104 6.82 9.22 -9.09
CA LEU A 104 6.21 9.84 -10.27
C LEU A 104 6.44 11.36 -10.29
N ALA A 105 6.28 12.03 -9.15
CA ALA A 105 6.62 13.44 -8.99
C ALA A 105 8.11 13.67 -9.34
N TYR A 106 8.99 12.84 -8.80
CA TYR A 106 10.43 12.99 -9.01
C TYR A 106 10.90 12.67 -10.44
N SER A 107 10.22 11.73 -11.11
CA SER A 107 10.56 11.26 -12.47
C SER A 107 10.33 12.30 -13.57
N MET A 108 9.56 13.36 -13.28
CA MET A 108 9.16 14.40 -14.22
C MET A 108 8.35 13.92 -15.44
N VAL A 109 7.92 12.65 -15.48
CA VAL A 109 7.02 12.13 -16.52
C VAL A 109 5.77 13.01 -16.59
N PRO A 110 5.28 13.38 -17.80
CA PRO A 110 4.06 14.18 -17.94
C PRO A 110 2.85 13.48 -17.35
N VAL A 111 2.10 14.19 -16.48
CA VAL A 111 0.88 13.69 -15.84
C VAL A 111 -0.16 14.80 -15.91
N SER A 112 -1.41 14.44 -16.21
CA SER A 112 -2.55 15.37 -16.10
C SER A 112 -2.96 15.48 -14.62
N LEU A 113 -2.81 16.66 -14.03
CA LEU A 113 -3.18 16.91 -12.64
C LEU A 113 -4.68 16.73 -12.40
N ASP A 114 -5.53 17.08 -13.37
CA ASP A 114 -6.97 16.88 -13.27
C ASP A 114 -7.34 15.39 -13.26
N LYS A 115 -6.68 14.58 -14.08
CA LYS A 115 -6.86 13.12 -14.04
C LYS A 115 -6.37 12.53 -12.73
N LEU A 116 -5.18 12.93 -12.26
CA LEU A 116 -4.62 12.46 -11.01
C LEU A 116 -5.52 12.83 -9.82
N ARG A 117 -6.03 14.07 -9.79
CA ARG A 117 -7.04 14.52 -8.83
C ARG A 117 -8.24 13.59 -8.80
N HIS A 118 -8.83 13.34 -9.97
CA HIS A 118 -10.01 12.50 -10.06
C HIS A 118 -9.77 11.08 -9.54
N GLN A 119 -8.59 10.49 -9.81
CA GLN A 119 -8.25 9.15 -9.31
C GLN A 119 -8.01 9.14 -7.80
N LEU A 120 -7.38 10.19 -7.24
CA LEU A 120 -7.20 10.34 -5.79
C LEU A 120 -8.54 10.50 -5.08
N GLU A 121 -9.41 11.37 -5.59
CA GLU A 121 -10.77 11.55 -5.07
C GLU A 121 -11.52 10.23 -5.08
N LYS A 122 -11.53 9.51 -6.21
CA LYS A 122 -12.20 8.22 -6.32
C LYS A 122 -11.68 7.19 -5.32
N ALA A 123 -10.36 7.08 -5.15
CA ALA A 123 -9.78 6.10 -4.23
C ALA A 123 -10.14 6.43 -2.76
N LEU A 124 -9.99 7.69 -2.37
CA LEU A 124 -10.25 8.15 -1.01
C LEU A 124 -11.75 8.23 -0.67
N GLU A 125 -12.60 8.52 -1.66
CA GLU A 125 -14.06 8.47 -1.52
C GLU A 125 -14.55 7.03 -1.34
N LEU A 126 -13.95 6.06 -2.02
CA LEU A 126 -14.25 4.65 -1.80
C LEU A 126 -13.89 4.21 -0.37
N VAL A 127 -12.72 4.58 0.13
CA VAL A 127 -12.34 4.34 1.54
C VAL A 127 -13.34 5.03 2.49
N HIS A 128 -13.67 6.29 2.22
CA HIS A 128 -14.64 7.05 3.02
C HIS A 128 -16.02 6.39 3.05
N SER A 129 -16.50 5.89 1.91
CA SER A 129 -17.80 5.21 1.80
C SER A 129 -17.92 3.94 2.65
N GLN A 130 -16.78 3.37 3.07
CA GLN A 130 -16.72 2.22 3.99
C GLN A 130 -16.61 2.66 5.47
N GLY A 131 -16.87 3.94 5.76
CA GLY A 131 -16.82 4.47 7.12
C GLY A 131 -15.42 4.76 7.62
N ALA A 132 -14.44 4.93 6.71
CA ALA A 132 -13.03 4.99 7.08
C ALA A 132 -12.36 6.34 6.76
N GLU A 133 -11.50 6.78 7.67
CA GLU A 133 -10.58 7.90 7.47
C GLU A 133 -9.16 7.38 7.31
N TYR A 134 -8.49 7.81 6.24
CA TYR A 134 -7.10 7.50 6.00
C TYR A 134 -6.23 8.69 6.41
N LEU A 135 -5.48 8.54 7.49
CA LEU A 135 -4.77 9.66 8.11
C LEU A 135 -3.33 9.82 7.60
N ASP A 136 -2.72 8.75 7.10
CA ASP A 136 -1.32 8.76 6.66
C ASP A 136 -1.17 9.05 5.17
N GLN A 137 -1.63 10.24 4.78
CA GLN A 137 -1.68 10.65 3.38
C GLN A 137 -0.34 11.18 2.86
N ARG A 138 0.66 10.30 2.75
CA ARG A 138 1.96 10.60 2.13
C ARG A 138 2.02 10.05 0.71
N LEU A 139 2.74 10.73 -0.18
CA LEU A 139 2.84 10.36 -1.60
C LEU A 139 3.43 8.96 -1.86
N ASP A 140 4.24 8.43 -0.94
CA ASP A 140 4.79 7.07 -0.99
C ASP A 140 3.75 5.99 -0.69
N ASN A 141 2.63 6.34 -0.07
CA ASN A 141 1.53 5.40 0.22
C ASN A 141 0.48 5.33 -0.91
N PHE A 142 0.65 6.10 -1.99
CA PHE A 142 -0.25 6.07 -3.15
C PHE A 142 0.53 5.61 -4.38
N PHE A 143 0.03 4.59 -5.05
CA PHE A 143 0.53 4.11 -6.34
C PHE A 143 -0.40 4.58 -7.44
N LEU A 144 0.17 5.11 -8.53
CA LEU A 144 -0.51 5.15 -9.82
C LEU A 144 -0.21 3.85 -10.56
N CYS A 145 -1.22 2.99 -10.69
CA CYS A 145 -1.12 1.71 -11.38
C CYS A 145 -1.14 1.87 -12.90
N ASP A 146 -0.63 0.87 -13.61
CA ASP A 146 -0.65 0.82 -15.09
C ASP A 146 -2.09 0.82 -15.68
N THR A 147 -3.09 0.56 -14.84
CA THR A 147 -4.52 0.65 -15.16
C THR A 147 -5.09 2.07 -15.04
N ASP A 148 -4.24 3.08 -14.82
CA ASP A 148 -4.61 4.48 -14.52
C ASP A 148 -5.43 4.64 -13.23
N GLN A 149 -5.41 3.66 -12.33
CA GLN A 149 -6.08 3.70 -11.04
C GLN A 149 -5.09 4.04 -9.92
N VAL A 150 -5.58 4.74 -8.90
CA VAL A 150 -4.81 4.96 -7.67
C VAL A 150 -5.08 3.84 -6.67
N MET A 151 -4.02 3.22 -6.16
CA MET A 151 -4.08 2.26 -5.07
C MET A 151 -3.39 2.83 -3.83
N ILE A 152 -4.02 2.65 -2.67
CA ILE A 152 -3.56 3.09 -1.36
C ILE A 152 -2.92 1.89 -0.66
N VAL A 153 -1.70 2.06 -0.16
CA VAL A 153 -1.00 1.06 0.64
C VAL A 153 -0.79 1.58 2.06
N ASP A 154 -0.30 0.72 2.95
CA ASP A 154 0.05 1.08 4.32
C ASP A 154 -1.16 1.57 5.14
N LEU A 155 -1.95 0.63 5.65
CA LEU A 155 -3.25 0.92 6.29
C LEU A 155 -3.15 1.02 7.82
N GLU A 156 -1.95 1.19 8.37
CA GLU A 156 -1.69 1.25 9.81
C GLU A 156 -2.34 2.47 10.49
N GLN A 157 -2.56 3.57 9.74
CA GLN A 157 -3.22 4.80 10.20
C GLN A 157 -4.61 5.01 9.58
N VAL A 158 -5.42 3.95 9.56
CA VAL A 158 -6.86 4.03 9.22
C VAL A 158 -7.70 4.10 10.48
N ARG A 159 -8.71 4.98 10.51
CA ARG A 159 -9.73 5.05 11.57
C ARG A 159 -11.12 4.75 11.06
N PHE A 160 -11.98 4.29 11.96
CA PHE A 160 -13.41 4.04 11.72
C PHE A 160 -14.22 4.81 12.78
N PRO A 161 -14.41 6.13 12.62
CA PRO A 161 -15.17 6.93 13.59
C PRO A 161 -16.65 6.53 13.60
N SER A 162 -17.32 6.70 14.75
CA SER A 162 -18.77 6.46 14.87
C SER A 162 -19.60 7.54 14.18
N ASP A 163 -19.11 8.78 14.21
CA ASP A 163 -19.71 9.94 13.55
C ASP A 163 -18.78 10.37 12.43
N LEU A 164 -18.92 9.73 11.27
CA LEU A 164 -18.16 10.08 10.07
C LEU A 164 -18.71 11.38 9.49
N GLU A 165 -17.81 12.33 9.23
CA GLU A 165 -18.17 13.58 8.54
C GLU A 165 -18.62 13.32 7.10
N ASP A 166 -19.36 14.25 6.50
CA ASP A 166 -19.66 14.19 5.07
C ASP A 166 -18.37 14.25 4.24
N TRP A 167 -18.38 13.63 3.06
CA TRP A 167 -17.20 13.53 2.19
C TRP A 167 -16.42 14.85 2.05
N LYS A 168 -17.13 15.95 1.79
CA LYS A 168 -16.51 17.26 1.52
C LYS A 168 -15.84 17.91 2.73
N ASP A 169 -16.24 17.51 3.93
CA ASP A 169 -15.67 18.00 5.19
C ASP A 169 -14.59 17.04 5.72
N SER A 170 -14.59 15.79 5.24
CA SER A 170 -13.66 14.74 5.68
C SER A 170 -12.18 15.03 5.42
N VAL A 171 -11.33 14.43 6.27
CA VAL A 171 -9.87 14.42 6.11
C VAL A 171 -9.44 13.80 4.78
N ASN A 172 -10.19 12.81 4.29
CA ASN A 172 -9.91 12.14 3.02
C ASN A 172 -10.03 13.11 1.84
N TYR A 173 -11.09 13.92 1.78
CA TYR A 173 -11.26 14.92 0.73
C TYR A 173 -10.24 16.05 0.83
N GLY A 174 -10.04 16.60 2.03
CA GLY A 174 -9.06 17.67 2.25
C GLY A 174 -7.64 17.26 1.85
N GLY A 175 -7.28 16.01 2.07
CA GLY A 175 -5.94 15.52 1.76
C GLY A 175 -5.65 15.31 0.28
N VAL A 176 -6.66 15.19 -0.60
CA VAL A 176 -6.46 15.24 -2.06
C VAL A 176 -5.74 16.51 -2.48
N GLY A 177 -6.19 17.67 -1.95
CA GLY A 177 -5.57 18.96 -2.23
C GLY A 177 -4.12 19.02 -1.77
N SER A 178 -3.87 18.55 -0.54
CA SER A 178 -2.53 18.49 0.06
C SER A 178 -1.57 17.59 -0.72
N LEU A 179 -2.04 16.42 -1.17
CA LEU A 179 -1.26 15.47 -1.98
C LEU A 179 -0.87 16.10 -3.32
N LEU A 180 -1.82 16.72 -4.02
CA LEU A 180 -1.55 17.38 -5.30
C LEU A 180 -0.60 18.57 -5.15
N TYR A 181 -0.75 19.35 -4.08
CA TYR A 181 0.16 20.44 -3.76
C TYR A 181 1.60 19.93 -3.59
N LEU A 182 1.79 18.91 -2.75
CA LEU A 182 3.10 18.32 -2.51
C LEU A 182 3.70 17.68 -3.77
N PHE A 183 2.87 16.98 -4.54
CA PHE A 183 3.27 16.38 -5.82
C PHE A 183 3.82 17.45 -6.78
N ASN A 184 3.16 18.60 -6.88
CA ASN A 184 3.59 19.68 -7.75
C ASN A 184 4.83 20.42 -7.20
N ASP A 185 4.90 20.67 -5.88
CA ASP A 185 6.07 21.28 -5.24
C ASP A 185 7.35 20.47 -5.49
N ILE A 186 7.30 19.13 -5.37
CA ILE A 186 8.44 18.26 -5.70
C ILE A 186 8.85 18.42 -7.17
N ARG A 187 7.88 18.48 -8.09
CA ARG A 187 8.14 18.64 -9.53
C ARG A 187 8.79 19.98 -9.85
N GLU A 188 8.32 21.07 -9.27
CA GLU A 188 8.90 22.40 -9.51
C GLU A 188 10.32 22.50 -8.96
N ARG A 189 10.58 22.04 -7.73
CA ARG A 189 11.94 22.00 -7.17
C ARG A 189 12.90 21.17 -8.02
N LYS A 190 12.42 20.08 -8.61
CA LYS A 190 13.23 19.23 -9.50
C LYS A 190 13.55 19.93 -10.82
N LYS A 191 12.60 20.67 -11.41
CA LYS A 191 12.86 21.51 -12.59
C LYS A 191 13.92 22.56 -12.31
N GLU A 192 13.86 23.23 -11.16
CA GLU A 192 14.84 24.23 -10.75
C GLU A 192 16.23 23.63 -10.55
N SER A 193 16.33 22.44 -9.97
CA SER A 193 17.60 21.73 -9.76
C SER A 193 18.23 21.16 -11.04
N THR A 194 17.48 21.13 -12.14
CA THR A 194 17.94 20.59 -13.45
C THR A 194 18.22 21.71 -14.46
N ARG A 195 18.02 22.98 -14.07
CA ARG A 195 18.41 24.18 -14.83
C ARG A 195 19.80 24.62 -14.44
#